data_AF-A0A1I7YHP0-F1
#
_entry.id   AF-A0A1I7YHP0-F1
#
_cell.length_a   1.000
_cell.length_b   1.000
_cell.length_c   1.000
_cell.angle_alpha   90.00
_cell.angle_beta   90.00
_cell.angle_gamma   90.00
#
_symmetry.space_group_name_H-M   'P 1'
#
loop_
_entity.id
_entity.type
_entity.pdbx_description
1 polymer ?
#
loop_
_entity_poly.entity_id
_entity_poly.type
_entity_poly.pdbx_seq_one_letter_code
_entity_poly.pdbx_strand_id
1 'polypeptide(L)'
;LAAGGYPGDYAKGAPISGLDAAAKLTGKVFHAGTALKDGQVVTSGGRVLCATALGETVEAAQQQAYRLAAEIEWDGSFYRTDIGYRAIARERGEHQEIAIGLTVSLLTLLCLFPATADSGSGWSVLLDDQANLQLSDIRSERYRN
;
A
#
# COMPACT_ATOMS: atom_id res chain seq x y z
N LEU A 1 14.14 10.53 1.48
CA LEU A 1 14.22 11.77 2.27
C LEU A 1 14.55 12.93 1.33
N ALA A 2 13.87 14.06 1.53
CA ALA A 2 13.97 15.25 0.70
C ALA A 2 14.23 16.49 1.56
N ALA A 3 14.82 17.52 0.94
CA ALA A 3 15.04 18.81 1.57
C ALA A 3 13.75 19.62 1.62
N GLY A 4 13.54 20.35 2.72
CA GLY A 4 12.36 21.18 2.94
C GLY A 4 12.12 22.16 1.79
N GLY A 5 10.86 22.26 1.36
CA GLY A 5 10.44 23.08 0.22
C GLY A 5 10.44 22.36 -1.14
N TYR A 6 11.07 21.19 -1.26
CA TYR A 6 10.95 20.34 -2.46
C TYR A 6 9.48 19.96 -2.73
N PRO A 7 8.97 20.04 -3.98
CA PRO A 7 9.70 20.24 -5.25
C PRO A 7 9.91 21.69 -5.70
N GLY A 8 9.52 22.68 -4.89
CA GLY A 8 9.78 24.10 -5.14
C GLY A 8 11.19 24.53 -4.69
N ASP A 9 11.30 25.71 -4.11
CA ASP A 9 12.59 26.22 -3.61
C ASP A 9 13.00 25.49 -2.34
N TYR A 10 14.27 25.08 -2.27
CA TYR A 10 14.84 24.38 -1.11
C TYR A 10 16.26 24.86 -0.82
N ALA A 11 16.62 24.84 0.47
CA ALA A 11 17.97 25.15 0.91
C ALA A 11 18.94 23.99 0.64
N LYS A 12 20.22 24.33 0.47
CA LYS A 12 21.33 23.37 0.35
C LYS A 12 22.37 23.64 1.43
N GLY A 13 23.23 22.66 1.68
CA GLY A 13 24.35 22.77 2.60
C GLY A 13 24.01 22.46 4.06
N ALA A 14 22.80 21.95 4.33
CA ALA A 14 22.43 21.53 5.67
C ALA A 14 23.22 20.26 6.05
N PRO A 15 23.88 20.20 7.22
CA PRO A 15 24.59 19.01 7.67
C PRO A 15 23.62 17.87 7.95
N ILE A 16 23.98 16.67 7.49
CA ILE A 16 23.18 15.45 7.65
C ILE A 16 23.74 14.65 8.83
N SER A 17 22.92 14.42 9.85
CA SER A 17 23.27 13.62 11.02
C SER A 17 22.73 12.19 10.91
N GLY A 18 23.22 11.29 11.78
CA GLY A 18 22.62 9.96 11.97
C GLY A 18 22.96 8.89 10.92
N LEU A 19 23.77 9.22 9.90
CA LEU A 19 24.23 8.25 8.90
C LEU A 19 24.96 7.04 9.51
N ASP A 20 25.77 7.26 10.56
CA ASP A 20 26.49 6.18 11.26
C ASP A 20 25.56 5.27 12.08
N ALA A 21 24.47 5.82 12.61
CA ALA A 21 23.45 5.04 13.32
C ALA A 21 22.65 4.20 12.33
N ALA A 22 22.18 4.82 11.23
CA ALA A 22 21.49 4.13 10.15
C ALA A 22 22.35 2.99 9.54
N ALA A 23 23.67 3.20 9.41
CA ALA A 23 24.59 2.20 8.86
C ALA A 23 24.69 0.91 9.71
N LYS A 24 24.27 0.94 10.99
CA LYS A 24 24.24 -0.23 11.88
C LYS A 24 22.93 -1.03 11.77
N LEU A 25 21.90 -0.47 11.13
CA LEU A 25 20.61 -1.12 10.94
C LEU A 25 20.60 -1.97 9.66
N THR A 26 19.65 -2.90 9.59
CA THR A 26 19.44 -3.72 8.39
C THR A 26 18.90 -2.88 7.23
N GLY A 27 19.63 -2.88 6.12
CA GLY A 27 19.26 -2.26 4.85
C GLY A 27 20.36 -1.34 4.33
N LYS A 28 20.00 -0.38 3.47
CA LYS A 28 20.96 0.49 2.78
C LYS A 28 20.40 1.89 2.58
N VAL A 29 21.24 2.88 2.86
CA VAL A 29 20.98 4.28 2.54
C VAL A 29 21.77 4.64 1.27
N PHE A 30 21.07 5.11 0.25
CA PHE A 30 21.65 5.57 -1.01
C PHE A 30 21.68 7.09 -1.05
N HIS A 31 22.83 7.63 -1.44
CA HIS A 31 23.06 9.05 -1.62
C HIS A 31 22.57 9.51 -2.99
N ALA A 32 21.83 10.62 -3.02
CA ALA A 32 21.42 11.31 -4.23
C ALA A 32 21.97 12.74 -4.20
N GLY A 33 21.17 13.72 -3.77
CA GLY A 33 21.60 15.11 -3.63
C GLY A 33 22.39 15.37 -2.35
N THR A 34 23.57 14.76 -2.20
CA THR A 34 24.49 15.03 -1.08
C THR A 34 25.87 15.46 -1.57
N ALA A 35 26.61 16.21 -0.77
CA ALA A 35 28.00 16.54 -1.00
C ALA A 35 28.83 16.37 0.27
N LEU A 36 30.15 16.24 0.14
CA LEU A 36 31.09 16.29 1.27
C LEU A 36 31.64 17.71 1.39
N LYS A 37 31.50 18.33 2.56
CA LYS A 37 32.00 19.67 2.86
C LYS A 37 32.64 19.67 4.25
N ASP A 38 33.90 20.06 4.33
CA ASP A 38 34.66 20.14 5.60
C ASP A 38 34.62 18.82 6.41
N GLY A 39 34.64 17.68 5.71
CA GLY A 39 34.57 16.35 6.31
C GLY A 39 33.17 15.90 6.74
N GLN A 40 32.13 16.72 6.51
CA GLN A 40 30.74 16.40 6.84
C GLN A 40 29.90 16.20 5.57
N VAL A 41 28.94 15.29 5.63
CA VAL A 41 27.97 15.10 4.56
C VAL A 41 26.89 16.16 4.69
N VAL A 42 26.61 16.89 3.61
CA VAL A 42 25.62 17.96 3.55
C VAL A 42 24.61 17.76 2.42
N THR A 43 23.44 18.38 2.52
CA THR A 43 22.43 18.40 1.44
C THR A 43 22.94 19.19 0.22
N SER A 44 22.62 18.73 -0.99
CA SER A 44 23.05 19.35 -2.26
C SER A 44 21.99 19.29 -3.37
N GLY A 45 20.80 18.75 -3.08
CA GLY A 45 19.68 18.67 -4.01
C GLY A 45 18.34 18.49 -3.31
N GLY A 46 17.23 18.54 -4.05
CA GLY A 46 15.88 18.42 -3.48
C GLY A 46 15.59 17.01 -2.95
N ARG A 47 15.96 15.97 -3.71
CA ARG A 47 15.98 14.57 -3.23
C ARG A 47 17.38 14.26 -2.72
N VAL A 48 17.50 13.93 -1.44
CA VAL A 48 18.80 13.88 -0.74
C VAL A 48 19.26 12.44 -0.53
N LEU A 49 18.42 11.61 0.10
CA LEU A 49 18.74 10.23 0.46
C LEU A 49 17.57 9.28 0.13
N CYS A 50 17.88 8.03 -0.15
CA CYS A 50 16.90 6.95 -0.29
C CYS A 50 17.25 5.84 0.71
N ALA A 51 16.38 5.61 1.70
CA ALA A 51 16.50 4.49 2.63
C ALA A 51 15.76 3.29 2.03
N THR A 52 16.45 2.16 1.93
CA THR A 52 15.95 0.93 1.33
C THR A 52 16.21 -0.23 2.26
N ALA A 53 15.23 -1.11 2.43
CA ALA A 53 15.39 -2.34 3.18
C ALA A 53 14.75 -3.51 2.44
N LEU A 54 15.13 -4.72 2.83
CA LEU A 54 14.51 -5.96 2.38
C LEU A 54 13.69 -6.55 3.53
N GLY A 55 12.64 -7.27 3.20
CA GLY A 55 11.80 -7.97 4.16
C GLY A 55 11.12 -9.15 3.47
N GLU A 56 10.68 -10.12 4.26
CA GLU A 56 9.91 -11.27 3.76
C GLU A 56 8.53 -10.85 3.24
N THR A 57 8.03 -9.71 3.73
CA THR A 57 6.79 -9.08 3.29
C THR A 57 7.05 -7.63 2.90
N VAL A 58 6.14 -7.05 2.11
CA VAL A 58 6.21 -5.62 1.74
C VAL A 58 6.09 -4.74 2.97
N GLU A 59 5.23 -5.13 3.92
CA GLU A 59 5.10 -4.44 5.20
C GLU A 59 6.42 -4.45 6.00
N ALA A 60 7.07 -5.61 6.12
CA ALA A 60 8.32 -5.73 6.85
C ALA A 60 9.43 -4.89 6.19
N ALA A 61 9.54 -4.93 4.86
CA ALA A 61 10.50 -4.12 4.12
C ALA A 61 10.24 -2.61 4.31
N GLN A 62 8.98 -2.19 4.27
CA GLN A 62 8.58 -0.80 4.50
C GLN A 62 8.96 -0.32 5.91
N GLN A 63 8.62 -1.09 6.94
CA GLN A 63 8.92 -0.73 8.33
C GLN A 63 10.44 -0.60 8.58
N GLN A 64 11.25 -1.50 8.01
CA GLN A 64 12.71 -1.41 8.12
C GLN A 64 13.27 -0.18 7.38
N ALA A 65 12.76 0.13 6.19
CA ALA A 65 13.16 1.33 5.45
C ALA A 65 12.81 2.62 6.24
N TYR A 66 11.68 2.64 6.93
CA TYR A 66 11.30 3.76 7.80
C TYR A 66 12.16 3.87 9.05
N ARG A 67 12.56 2.76 9.68
CA ARG A 67 13.52 2.80 10.79
C ARG A 67 14.86 3.39 10.36
N LEU A 68 15.38 2.99 9.20
CA LEU A 68 16.57 3.61 8.61
C LEU A 68 16.41 5.10 8.37
N ALA A 69 15.28 5.53 7.81
CA ALA A 69 15.01 6.94 7.54
C ALA A 69 14.87 7.77 8.82
N ALA A 70 14.34 7.17 9.90
CA ALA A 70 14.13 7.84 11.18
C ALA A 70 15.44 8.15 11.93
N GLU A 71 16.50 7.38 11.68
CA GLU A 71 17.83 7.67 12.24
C GLU A 71 18.49 8.90 11.60
N ILE A 72 18.03 9.34 10.43
CA ILE A 72 18.71 10.36 9.63
C ILE A 72 17.93 11.67 9.68
N GLU A 73 18.61 12.75 10.05
CA GLU A 73 17.99 14.06 10.20
C GLU A 73 18.88 15.19 9.64
N TRP A 74 18.21 16.24 9.19
CA TRP A 74 18.78 17.57 9.00
C TRP A 74 17.65 18.60 9.06
N ASP A 75 18.01 19.88 9.15
CA ASP A 75 17.02 20.96 9.22
C ASP A 75 16.09 20.98 7.99
N GLY A 76 14.78 20.91 8.24
CA GLY A 76 13.76 20.84 7.20
C GLY A 76 13.68 19.51 6.44
N SER A 77 14.34 18.44 6.89
CA SER A 77 14.20 17.12 6.27
C SER A 77 12.76 16.61 6.32
N PHE A 78 12.30 15.95 5.26
CA PHE A 78 11.02 15.24 5.28
C PHE A 78 10.99 14.01 4.36
N TYR A 79 10.02 13.13 4.61
CA TYR A 79 9.71 12.01 3.76
C TYR A 79 8.25 11.60 3.94
N ARG A 80 7.70 10.91 2.94
CA ARG A 80 6.34 10.34 3.01
C ARG A 80 6.33 9.09 3.88
N THR A 81 5.27 8.92 4.67
CA THR A 81 5.06 7.78 5.59
C THR A 81 4.15 6.68 5.03
N ASP A 82 3.74 6.78 3.76
CA ASP A 82 2.80 5.87 3.10
C ASP A 82 3.40 5.14 1.89
N ILE A 83 4.73 5.05 1.77
CA ILE A 83 5.39 4.41 0.62
C ILE A 83 5.08 2.91 0.61
N GLY A 84 4.30 2.45 -0.38
CA GLY A 84 3.93 1.05 -0.51
C GLY A 84 2.60 0.66 0.14
N TYR A 85 1.80 1.60 0.69
CA TYR A 85 0.54 1.30 1.38
C TYR A 85 -0.43 0.42 0.57
N ARG A 86 -0.53 0.64 -0.76
CA ARG A 86 -1.39 -0.16 -1.64
C ARG A 86 -0.92 -1.60 -1.80
N ALA A 87 0.39 -1.83 -1.76
CA ALA A 87 0.95 -3.17 -1.84
C ALA A 87 0.72 -3.93 -0.53
N ILE A 88 0.83 -3.25 0.62
CA ILE A 88 0.49 -3.79 1.94
C ILE A 88 -1.00 -4.16 2.02
N ALA A 89 -1.90 -3.27 1.56
CA ALA A 89 -3.33 -3.56 1.55
C ALA A 89 -3.68 -4.81 0.70
N ARG A 90 -2.98 -5.00 -0.43
CA ARG A 90 -3.12 -6.20 -1.27
C ARG A 90 -2.59 -7.45 -0.58
N GLU A 91 -1.42 -7.35 0.05
CA GLU A 91 -0.78 -8.45 0.81
C GLU A 91 -1.67 -8.93 1.97
N ARG A 92 -2.36 -8.01 2.65
CA ARG A 92 -3.31 -8.29 3.73
C ARG A 92 -4.67 -8.80 3.27
N GLY A 93 -4.93 -8.82 1.96
CA GLY A 93 -6.20 -9.30 1.42
C GLY A 93 -7.40 -8.36 1.65
N GLU A 94 -7.16 -7.08 1.97
CA GLU A 94 -8.24 -6.12 2.30
C GLU A 94 -9.22 -5.86 1.13
N HIS A 95 -8.82 -6.21 -0.11
CA HIS A 95 -9.71 -6.18 -1.28
C HIS A 95 -10.74 -7.34 -1.30
N GLN A 96 -10.46 -8.46 -0.63
CA GLN A 96 -11.40 -9.59 -0.55
C GLN A 96 -12.54 -9.27 0.43
N GLU A 97 -12.25 -8.62 1.56
CA GLU A 97 -13.28 -8.28 2.57
C GLU A 97 -14.23 -7.19 2.10
N ILE A 98 -13.75 -6.16 1.40
CA ILE A 98 -14.62 -5.11 0.84
C ILE A 98 -15.53 -5.71 -0.24
N ALA A 99 -14.98 -6.56 -1.11
CA ALA A 99 -15.75 -7.23 -2.16
C ALA A 99 -16.78 -8.22 -1.57
N ILE A 100 -16.41 -9.04 -0.58
CA ILE A 100 -17.32 -9.95 0.12
C ILE A 100 -18.38 -9.17 0.89
N GLY A 101 -18.00 -8.11 1.61
CA GLY A 101 -18.92 -7.27 2.40
C GLY A 101 -19.97 -6.56 1.54
N LEU A 102 -19.56 -5.97 0.41
CA LEU A 102 -20.48 -5.39 -0.58
C LEU A 102 -21.37 -6.45 -1.21
N THR A 103 -20.81 -7.61 -1.56
CA THR A 103 -21.56 -8.72 -2.16
C THR A 103 -22.61 -9.27 -1.21
N VAL A 104 -22.25 -9.58 0.04
CA VAL A 104 -23.18 -10.06 1.07
C VAL A 104 -24.24 -9.01 1.38
N SER A 105 -23.87 -7.74 1.48
CA SER A 105 -24.84 -6.65 1.73
C SER A 105 -25.82 -6.48 0.56
N LEU A 106 -25.34 -6.54 -0.68
CA LEU A 106 -26.19 -6.44 -1.88
C LEU A 106 -27.09 -7.67 -2.03
N LEU A 107 -26.57 -8.88 -1.76
CA LEU A 107 -27.34 -10.13 -1.79
C LEU A 107 -28.42 -10.14 -0.70
N THR A 108 -28.08 -9.65 0.50
CA THR A 108 -29.04 -9.51 1.60
C THR A 108 -30.13 -8.49 1.25
N LEU A 109 -29.77 -7.37 0.62
CA LEU A 109 -30.75 -6.40 0.10
C LEU A 109 -31.66 -7.01 -0.97
N LEU A 110 -31.10 -7.79 -1.91
CA LEU A 110 -31.84 -8.51 -2.94
C LEU A 110 -32.80 -9.57 -2.36
N CYS A 111 -32.45 -10.19 -1.24
CA CYS A 111 -33.29 -11.17 -0.55
C CYS A 111 -34.37 -10.55 0.36
N LEU A 112 -34.23 -9.27 0.76
CA LEU A 112 -35.18 -8.58 1.66
C LEU A 112 -36.34 -7.91 0.93
N PHE A 113 -36.24 -7.71 -0.38
CA PHE A 113 -37.40 -7.37 -1.19
C PHE A 113 -38.03 -8.67 -1.69
N PRO A 114 -39.27 -9.01 -1.30
CA PRO A 114 -39.99 -10.07 -2.01
C PRO A 114 -40.13 -9.60 -3.45
N ALA A 115 -39.32 -10.15 -4.34
CA ALA A 115 -39.56 -10.06 -5.76
C ALA A 115 -40.97 -10.62 -5.97
N THR A 116 -41.93 -9.75 -6.27
CA THR A 116 -43.23 -10.17 -6.78
C THR A 116 -42.94 -10.83 -8.12
N ALA A 117 -42.70 -12.13 -8.09
CA ALA A 117 -42.52 -12.94 -9.27
C ALA A 117 -43.87 -12.98 -9.98
N ASP A 118 -44.03 -12.12 -10.99
CA ASP A 118 -45.05 -12.35 -12.00
C ASP A 118 -44.75 -13.72 -12.61
N SER A 119 -45.76 -14.59 -12.66
CA SER A 119 -45.61 -16.00 -12.92
C SER A 119 -44.85 -16.27 -14.24
N GLY A 120 -43.59 -16.72 -14.16
CA GLY A 120 -42.91 -17.28 -15.34
C GLY A 120 -41.37 -17.25 -15.44
N SER A 121 -40.63 -16.49 -14.63
CA SER A 121 -39.15 -16.44 -14.73
C SER A 121 -38.45 -16.57 -13.38
N GLY A 122 -38.00 -17.78 -13.03
CA GLY A 122 -37.19 -18.02 -11.83
C GLY A 122 -35.70 -17.98 -12.14
N TRP A 123 -34.97 -17.08 -11.52
CA TRP A 123 -33.50 -17.05 -11.52
C TRP A 123 -33.00 -17.54 -10.16
N SER A 124 -31.95 -18.36 -10.16
CA SER A 124 -31.23 -18.77 -8.95
C SER A 124 -29.80 -18.23 -8.98
N VAL A 125 -29.30 -17.89 -7.80
CA VAL A 125 -27.91 -17.49 -7.58
C VAL A 125 -27.20 -18.62 -6.84
N LEU A 126 -26.09 -19.10 -7.39
CA LEU A 126 -25.25 -20.13 -6.78
C LEU A 126 -23.82 -19.63 -6.56
N LEU A 127 -23.17 -20.24 -5.57
CA LEU A 127 -21.72 -20.15 -5.36
C LEU A 127 -21.07 -21.44 -5.90
N ASP A 128 -20.01 -21.31 -6.68
CA ASP A 128 -19.18 -22.45 -7.09
C ASP A 128 -18.18 -22.87 -6.00
N ASP A 129 -17.41 -23.93 -6.27
CA ASP A 129 -16.38 -24.47 -5.37
C ASP A 129 -15.18 -23.52 -5.14
N GLN A 130 -15.09 -22.44 -5.93
CA GLN A 130 -14.14 -21.35 -5.79
C GLN A 130 -14.77 -20.06 -5.25
N ALA A 131 -16.01 -20.14 -4.74
CA ALA A 131 -16.80 -19.04 -4.20
C ALA A 131 -17.13 -17.90 -5.19
N ASN A 132 -17.15 -18.16 -6.49
CA ASN A 132 -17.66 -17.21 -7.48
C ASN A 132 -19.19 -17.28 -7.58
N LEU A 133 -19.82 -16.12 -7.80
CA LEU A 133 -21.26 -16.02 -8.01
C LEU A 133 -21.65 -16.33 -9.46
N GLN A 134 -22.64 -17.21 -9.62
CA GLN A 134 -23.21 -17.56 -10.92
C GLN A 134 -24.72 -17.31 -10.91
N LEU A 135 -25.23 -16.62 -11.94
CA LEU A 135 -26.68 -16.52 -12.20
C LEU A 135 -27.09 -17.61 -13.19
N SER A 136 -28.10 -18.38 -12.83
CA SER A 136 -28.65 -19.42 -13.71
C SER A 136 -30.17 -19.35 -13.75
N ASP A 137 -30.74 -19.54 -14.95
CA ASP A 137 -32.19 -19.77 -15.10
C ASP A 137 -32.52 -21.14 -14.49
N ILE A 138 -33.53 -21.18 -13.62
CA ILE A 138 -33.96 -22.41 -12.93
C ILE A 138 -34.49 -23.47 -13.90
N ARG A 139 -34.80 -23.08 -15.14
CA ARG A 139 -35.23 -23.99 -16.22
C ARG A 139 -34.06 -24.59 -17.01
N SER A 140 -32.82 -24.19 -16.72
CA SER A 140 -31.64 -24.77 -17.36
C SER A 140 -31.51 -26.27 -17.06
N GLU A 141 -30.94 -27.04 -17.99
CA GLU A 141 -30.76 -28.49 -17.83
C GLU A 141 -30.02 -28.88 -16.55
N ARG A 142 -29.21 -27.96 -16.00
CA ARG A 142 -28.49 -28.11 -14.73
C ARG A 142 -29.40 -28.37 -13.52
N TYR A 143 -30.68 -27.98 -13.56
CA TYR A 143 -31.66 -28.23 -12.49
C TYR A 143 -32.73 -29.27 -12.87
N ARG A 144 -32.65 -29.84 -14.07
CA ARG A 144 -33.49 -30.97 -14.48
C ARG A 144 -32.72 -32.25 -14.19
N ASN A 145 -32.95 -32.78 -12.98
CA ASN A 145 -32.45 -34.01 -12.34
C ASN A 145 -31.37 -33.77 -11.29
#